data_AF-A0A7Y1XHE2-F1
#
_entry.id   AF-A0A7Y1XHE2-F1
#
_cell.length_a   1.000
_cell.length_b   1.000
_cell.length_c   1.000
_cell.angle_alpha   90.00
_cell.angle_beta   90.00
_cell.angle_gamma   90.00
#
_symmetry.space_group_name_H-M   'P 1'
#
loop_
_entity.id
_entity.type
_entity.pdbx_description
1 polymer ?
#
loop_
_entity_poly.entity_id
_entity_poly.type
_entity_poly.pdbx_seq_one_letter_code
_entity_poly.pdbx_strand_id
1 'polypeptide(L)'
;TRSAREGKLLYDRLVATTDRFLDVLLHYAGDIPHDESLRKAVRKQQALLALYPDSQAGKAFVKLADSVAMWPLPAGPRGHLEFFVEQLVGIA
;
A
#
# COMPACT_ATOMS: atom_id res chain seq x y z
N THR A 1 -9.68 4.09 -7.01
CA THR A 1 -10.60 5.21 -6.68
C THR A 1 -10.92 6.00 -7.94
N ARG A 2 -12.04 6.70 -8.01
CA ARG A 2 -12.35 7.63 -9.13
C ARG A 2 -11.83 9.04 -8.85
N SER A 3 -11.49 9.35 -7.60
CA SER A 3 -10.77 10.57 -7.19
C SER A 3 -10.00 10.37 -5.89
N ALA A 4 -8.99 11.19 -5.63
CA ALA A 4 -8.26 11.18 -4.35
C ALA A 4 -9.17 11.43 -3.13
N ARG A 5 -10.19 12.28 -3.30
CA ARG A 5 -11.20 12.55 -2.26
C ARG A 5 -11.99 11.28 -1.89
N GLU A 6 -12.31 10.45 -2.87
CA GLU A 6 -13.02 9.19 -2.64
C GLU A 6 -12.17 8.20 -1.84
N GLY A 7 -10.86 8.12 -2.12
CA GLY A 7 -9.93 7.29 -1.36
C GLY A 7 -9.89 7.66 0.12
N LYS A 8 -9.79 8.97 0.41
CA LYS A 8 -9.80 9.47 1.78
C LYS A 8 -11.14 9.20 2.48
N LEU A 9 -12.27 9.42 1.81
CA LEU A 9 -13.60 9.12 2.37
C LEU A 9 -13.79 7.64 2.69
N LEU A 10 -13.28 6.73 1.84
CA LEU A 10 -13.33 5.29 2.10
C LEU A 10 -12.50 4.91 3.32
N TYR A 11 -11.29 5.47 3.43
CA TYR A 11 -10.43 5.28 4.58
C TYR A 11 -11.09 5.78 5.88
N ASP A 12 -11.69 6.97 5.88
CA ASP A 12 -12.33 7.52 7.08
C ASP A 12 -13.51 6.66 7.56
N ARG A 13 -14.23 6.01 6.64
CA ARG A 13 -15.28 5.02 6.99
C ARG A 13 -14.70 3.76 7.62
N LEU A 14 -13.55 3.30 7.12
CA LEU A 14 -12.86 2.15 7.70
C LEU A 14 -12.40 2.45 9.12
N VAL A 15 -11.78 3.63 9.34
CA VAL A 15 -11.38 4.12 10.67
C VAL A 15 -12.58 4.16 11.62
N ALA A 16 -13.69 4.77 11.22
CA ALA A 16 -14.88 4.84 12.06
C ALA A 16 -15.44 3.45 12.45
N THR A 17 -15.25 2.45 11.58
CA THR A 17 -15.64 1.06 11.87
C THR A 17 -14.66 0.42 12.83
N THR A 18 -13.35 0.55 12.59
CA THR A 18 -12.33 -0.06 13.45
C THR A 18 -12.31 0.56 14.83
N ASP A 19 -12.44 1.88 14.97
CA ASP A 19 -12.47 2.57 16.27
C ASP A 19 -13.59 2.08 17.19
N ARG A 20 -14.69 1.57 16.61
CA ARG A 20 -15.82 1.04 17.37
C ARG A 20 -15.58 -0.37 17.90
N PHE A 21 -14.78 -1.18 17.20
CA PHE A 21 -14.72 -2.62 17.44
C PHE A 21 -13.32 -3.15 17.76
N LEU A 22 -12.26 -2.37 17.47
CA LEU A 22 -10.87 -2.77 17.53
C LEU A 22 -10.04 -1.66 18.17
N ASP A 23 -9.05 -2.04 18.98
CA ASP A 23 -8.03 -1.11 19.49
C ASP A 23 -6.83 -1.13 18.55
N VAL A 24 -6.97 -0.49 17.38
CA VAL A 24 -5.94 -0.44 16.34
C VAL A 24 -5.83 0.95 15.75
N LEU A 25 -4.63 1.31 15.30
CA LEU A 25 -4.38 2.56 14.60
C LEU A 25 -4.14 2.27 13.12
N LEU A 26 -5.01 2.83 12.27
CA LEU A 26 -4.86 2.74 10.82
C LEU A 26 -4.05 3.93 10.30
N HIS A 27 -3.27 3.69 9.23
CA HIS A 27 -2.56 4.73 8.48
C HIS A 27 -3.01 4.73 7.02
N TYR A 28 -3.33 5.91 6.48
CA TYR A 28 -3.65 6.06 5.07
C TYR A 28 -2.38 6.21 4.24
N ALA A 29 -2.00 5.16 3.52
CA ALA A 29 -0.80 5.17 2.67
C ALA A 29 -1.02 5.86 1.30
N GLY A 30 -2.27 5.96 0.84
CA GLY A 30 -2.65 6.57 -0.44
C GLY A 30 -3.75 5.80 -1.16
N ASP A 31 -4.07 6.23 -2.38
CA ASP A 31 -5.00 5.56 -3.27
C ASP A 31 -4.44 5.40 -4.68
N ILE A 32 -4.82 4.29 -5.33
CA ILE A 32 -4.55 4.05 -6.74
C ILE A 32 -5.85 4.30 -7.52
N PRO A 33 -5.86 5.27 -8.47
CA PRO A 33 -7.05 5.57 -9.25
C PRO A 33 -7.37 4.46 -10.26
N HIS A 34 -8.63 4.40 -10.68
CA HIS A 34 -9.03 3.57 -11.82
C HIS A 34 -8.34 4.05 -13.08
N ASP A 35 -7.69 3.15 -13.82
CA ASP A 35 -6.88 3.50 -14.99
C ASP A 35 -7.01 2.42 -16.07
N GLU A 36 -7.40 2.82 -17.28
CA GLU A 36 -7.49 1.89 -18.42
C GLU A 36 -6.11 1.41 -18.88
N SER A 37 -5.04 2.16 -18.58
CA SER A 37 -3.66 1.76 -18.83
C SER A 37 -3.28 0.52 -18.02
N LEU A 38 -3.79 0.41 -16.79
CA LEU A 38 -3.60 -0.77 -15.94
C LEU A 38 -4.27 -2.00 -16.57
N ARG A 39 -5.49 -1.85 -17.09
CA ARG A 39 -6.18 -2.94 -17.80
C ARG A 39 -5.44 -3.38 -19.05
N LYS A 40 -4.90 -2.43 -19.83
CA LYS A 40 -4.08 -2.72 -21.01
C LYS A 40 -2.79 -3.46 -20.64
N ALA A 41 -2.12 -3.05 -19.56
CA ALA A 41 -0.90 -3.69 -19.08
C ALA A 41 -1.15 -5.14 -18.64
N VAL A 42 -2.23 -5.38 -17.89
CA VAL A 42 -2.66 -6.73 -17.47
C VAL A 42 -2.90 -7.64 -18.67
N ARG A 43 -3.61 -7.16 -19.70
CA ARG A 43 -3.85 -7.93 -20.94
C ARG A 43 -2.56 -8.30 -21.69
N LYS A 44 -1.52 -7.48 -21.55
CA LYS A 44 -0.19 -7.75 -22.12
C LYS A 44 0.70 -8.59 -21.20
N GLN A 45 0.22 -8.98 -20.02
CA GLN A 45 0.99 -9.70 -19.00
C GLN A 45 2.29 -8.99 -18.63
N GLN A 46 2.25 -7.66 -18.58
CA GLN A 46 3.39 -6.81 -18.24
C GLN A 46 2.99 -5.83 -17.15
N ALA A 47 3.95 -5.47 -16.29
CA ALA A 47 3.73 -4.52 -15.21
C ALA A 47 3.31 -3.14 -15.76
N LEU A 48 2.37 -2.47 -15.08
CA LEU A 48 1.93 -1.13 -15.46
C LEU A 48 3.09 -0.16 -15.58
N LEU A 49 3.99 -0.14 -14.60
CA LEU A 49 5.14 0.77 -14.57
C LEU A 49 6.13 0.53 -15.72
N ALA A 50 6.18 -0.67 -16.28
CA ALA A 50 7.04 -0.98 -17.42
C ALA A 50 6.47 -0.47 -18.75
N LEU A 51 5.14 -0.36 -18.87
CA LEU A 51 4.47 0.03 -20.12
C LEU A 51 3.90 1.44 -20.13
N TYR A 52 3.39 1.89 -18.99
CA TYR A 52 2.66 3.14 -18.84
C TYR A 52 3.04 3.84 -17.52
N PRO A 53 4.33 4.20 -17.31
CA PRO A 53 4.78 4.83 -16.07
C PRO A 53 4.08 6.18 -15.79
N ASP A 54 3.74 6.93 -16.84
CA ASP A 54 3.11 8.25 -16.74
C ASP A 54 1.59 8.23 -16.56
N SER A 55 0.99 7.04 -16.53
CA SER A 55 -0.45 6.89 -16.29
C SER A 55 -0.83 7.35 -14.88
N GLN A 56 -2.11 7.61 -14.63
CA GLN A 56 -2.56 8.07 -13.31
C GLN A 56 -2.27 7.03 -12.23
N ALA A 57 -2.52 5.75 -12.52
CA ALA A 57 -2.15 4.66 -11.62
C ALA A 57 -0.62 4.50 -11.50
N GLY A 58 0.13 4.66 -12.60
CA GLY A 58 1.60 4.58 -12.58
C GLY A 58 2.21 5.61 -11.64
N LYS A 59 1.83 6.88 -11.78
CA LYS A 59 2.24 7.97 -10.88
C LYS A 59 1.82 7.73 -9.42
N ALA A 60 0.62 7.17 -9.20
CA ALA A 60 0.16 6.85 -7.86
C ALA A 60 0.97 5.72 -7.21
N PHE A 61 1.38 4.70 -7.97
CA PHE A 61 2.28 3.65 -7.48
C PHE A 61 3.65 4.20 -7.11
N VAL A 62 4.23 5.07 -7.94
CA VAL A 62 5.52 5.71 -7.62
C VAL A 62 5.42 6.52 -6.33
N LYS A 63 4.38 7.35 -6.19
CA LYS A 63 4.15 8.13 -4.96
C LYS A 63 3.99 7.23 -3.73
N LEU A 64 3.29 6.10 -3.86
CA LEU A 64 3.14 5.14 -2.78
C LEU A 64 4.49 4.50 -2.42
N ALA A 65 5.29 4.13 -3.43
CA ALA A 65 6.62 3.57 -3.22
C ALA A 65 7.55 4.55 -2.49
N ASP A 66 7.52 5.84 -2.86
CA ASP A 66 8.30 6.88 -2.18
C ASP A 66 7.91 7.00 -0.70
N SER A 67 6.60 7.01 -0.40
CA SER A 67 6.11 7.02 0.99
C SER A 67 6.57 5.80 1.78
N VAL A 68 6.50 4.60 1.18
CA VAL A 68 6.91 3.34 1.83
C VAL A 68 8.42 3.31 2.07
N ALA A 69 9.22 3.81 1.12
CA ALA A 69 10.68 3.87 1.26
C ALA A 69 11.13 4.77 2.42
N MET A 70 10.29 5.71 2.84
CA MET A 70 10.54 6.60 3.98
C MET A 70 10.09 6.03 5.33
N TRP A 71 9.44 4.86 5.37
CA TRP A 71 9.02 4.27 6.63
C TRP A 71 10.22 3.85 7.48
N PRO A 72 10.17 4.08 8.80
CA PRO A 72 11.29 3.76 9.68
C PRO A 72 11.54 2.26 9.66
N LEU A 73 12.76 1.87 9.28
CA LEU A 73 13.21 0.50 9.41
C LEU A 73 13.55 0.21 10.88
N PRO A 74 13.29 -1.01 11.39
CA PRO A 74 13.75 -1.40 12.72
C PRO A 74 15.27 -1.21 12.82
N ALA A 75 15.71 -0.40 13.78
CA ALA A 75 17.11 -0.10 13.99
C ALA A 75 17.79 -1.26 14.72
N GLY A 76 18.14 -2.32 13.99
CA GLY A 76 18.88 -3.48 14.51
C GLY A 76 18.18 -4.23 15.65
N PRO A 77 18.72 -5.37 16.10
CA PRO A 77 18.13 -6.14 17.19
C PRO A 77 18.20 -5.35 18.50
N ARG A 78 17.06 -4.93 19.04
CA ARG A 78 16.97 -4.15 20.29
C ARG A 78 17.00 -4.99 21.57
N GLY A 79 17.37 -6.28 21.48
CA GLY A 79 17.52 -7.15 22.65
C GLY A 79 16.21 -7.55 23.33
N HIS A 80 15.07 -7.32 22.68
CA HIS A 80 13.75 -7.83 23.07
C HIS A 80 13.33 -8.88 22.04
N LEU A 81 12.52 -9.86 22.44
CA LEU A 81 12.02 -10.91 21.54
C LEU A 81 11.08 -10.26 20.48
N GLU A 82 11.65 -9.82 19.37
CA GLU A 82 10.91 -9.19 18.27
C GLU A 82 10.35 -10.30 17.36
N PHE A 83 9.03 -10.48 17.43
CA PHE A 83 8.23 -11.45 16.67
C PHE A 83 8.19 -11.09 15.17
N PHE A 84 9.28 -11.35 14.44
CA PHE A 84 9.26 -11.42 12.97
C PHE A 84 10.00 -12.67 12.42
N VAL A 85 10.41 -13.58 13.30
CA VAL A 85 11.12 -14.81 12.89
C VAL A 85 10.16 -15.95 12.54
N GLU A 86 8.92 -15.96 13.07
CA GLU A 86 7.99 -17.08 12.87
C GLU A 86 7.41 -17.19 11.45
N GLN A 87 7.43 -16.13 10.64
CA GLN A 87 7.00 -16.22 9.23
C GLN A 87 8.13 -16.41 8.22
N LEU A 88 9.40 -16.36 8.64
CA LEU A 88 10.54 -16.60 7.75
C LEU A 88 11.03 -18.06 7.78
N VAL A 89 10.73 -18.81 8.85
CA VAL A 89 11.10 -20.23 8.98
C VAL A 89 9.86 -21.11 8.80
N GLY A 90 9.36 -21.15 7.57
CA GLY A 90 8.29 -22.05 7.13
C GLY A 90 8.69 -22.90 5.92
N ILE A 91 9.99 -23.00 5.63
CA ILE A 91 10.56 -23.98 4.69
C ILE A 91 11.92 -24.44 5.25
N ALA A 92 11.87 -25.46 6.10
CA ALA A 92 12.92 -26.44 6.31
C ALA A 92 12.27 -27.73 6.81
#